data_AF-A0A9R1QZ85-F1
#
_entry.id   AF-A0A9R1QZ85-F1
#
_cell.length_a   1.000
_cell.length_b   1.000
_cell.length_c   1.000
_cell.angle_alpha   90.00
_cell.angle_beta   90.00
_cell.angle_gamma   90.00
#
_symmetry.space_group_name_H-M   'P 1'
#
loop_
_entity.id
_entity.type
_entity.pdbx_description
1 polymer ?
#
loop_
_entity_poly.entity_id
_entity_poly.type
_entity_poly.pdbx_seq_one_letter_code
_entity_poly.pdbx_strand_id
1 'polypeptide(L)'
;MEVKLHAARTLVGRLRGAAAVRDAGATAAAVAELRRASKDDPEVRAPLADAGAVPFLASQLTAPSTSAAAEDAAAALLNISLSAREQLMSAPGILDALARAIRAEDYAAAHHAAAVVASLLCVDAYRPIVGAKRALLSALVSLLLPSKARGTRATKDALKALFGVALYPLNRAALVELGVVRALFGLVMTDGRAGIVEDATAVVAQVAGCAESLDAFAAVSGVRILADLVEPGGAATGRARENAAAALLNLVMAGGERAVAEVLDVGGAEEAVRELAEDGEASPRGKAKAEALLRALEEGAAGARRRHEHRFADFLNGLVVSDPYFSSPASATTHDDASRVTLG
;
A
#
# COMPACT_ATOMS: atom_id res chain seq x y z
N MET A 1 -8.39 -30.38 13.51
CA MET A 1 -9.27 -29.18 13.57
C MET A 1 -9.88 -28.95 14.96
N GLU A 2 -10.57 -29.92 15.57
CA GLU A 2 -11.21 -29.74 16.89
C GLU A 2 -10.24 -29.34 18.02
N VAL A 3 -9.05 -29.94 18.07
CA VAL A 3 -8.01 -29.61 19.06
C VAL A 3 -7.56 -28.15 18.95
N LYS A 4 -7.39 -27.63 17.72
CA LYS A 4 -6.99 -26.24 17.46
C LYS A 4 -8.10 -25.26 17.85
N LEU A 5 -9.35 -25.61 17.56
CA LEU A 5 -10.51 -24.81 17.97
C LEU A 5 -10.67 -24.78 19.49
N HIS A 6 -10.44 -25.89 20.17
CA HIS A 6 -10.44 -25.92 21.63
C HIS A 6 -9.33 -25.03 22.22
N ALA A 7 -8.10 -25.15 21.72
CA ALA A 7 -6.98 -24.30 22.14
C ALA A 7 -7.27 -22.81 21.90
N ALA A 8 -7.83 -22.48 20.73
CA ALA A 8 -8.24 -21.12 20.38
C ALA A 8 -9.29 -20.57 21.34
N ARG A 9 -10.33 -21.36 21.66
CA ARG A 9 -11.36 -20.97 22.64
C ARG A 9 -10.78 -20.74 24.03
N THR A 10 -9.82 -21.56 24.46
CA THR A 10 -9.13 -21.36 25.75
C THR A 10 -8.31 -20.09 25.78
N LEU A 11 -7.57 -19.78 24.71
CA LEU A 11 -6.81 -18.52 24.56
C LEU A 11 -7.73 -17.30 24.59
N VAL A 12 -8.78 -17.30 23.77
CA VAL A 12 -9.74 -16.19 23.70
C VAL A 12 -10.54 -16.08 25.01
N GLY A 13 -10.85 -17.20 25.67
CA GLY A 13 -11.48 -17.23 26.98
C GLY A 13 -10.66 -16.53 28.06
N ARG A 14 -9.33 -16.74 28.07
CA ARG A 14 -8.42 -16.03 28.98
C ARG A 14 -8.40 -14.53 28.73
N LEU A 15 -8.33 -14.12 27.46
CA LEU A 15 -8.42 -12.70 27.09
C LEU A 15 -9.74 -12.08 27.54
N ARG A 16 -10.87 -12.77 27.34
CA ARG A 16 -12.19 -12.34 27.80
C ARG A 16 -12.25 -12.19 29.31
N GLY A 17 -11.73 -13.17 30.03
CA GLY A 17 -11.65 -13.14 31.49
C GLY A 17 -10.87 -11.93 31.99
N ALA A 18 -9.63 -11.75 31.50
CA ALA A 18 -8.78 -10.62 31.86
C ALA A 18 -9.42 -9.26 31.56
N ALA A 19 -10.03 -9.12 30.37
CA ALA A 19 -10.72 -7.90 29.97
C ALA A 19 -11.95 -7.62 30.84
N ALA A 20 -12.71 -8.65 31.23
CA ALA A 20 -13.90 -8.48 32.07
C ALA A 20 -13.58 -7.93 33.46
N VAL A 21 -12.45 -8.34 34.06
CA VAL A 21 -11.99 -7.81 35.36
C VAL A 21 -11.13 -6.55 35.24
N ARG A 22 -10.92 -6.04 34.01
CA ARG A 22 -10.08 -4.86 33.71
C ARG A 22 -8.64 -4.98 34.19
N ASP A 23 -8.08 -6.19 34.16
CA ASP A 23 -6.68 -6.42 34.48
C ASP A 23 -5.81 -6.16 33.23
N ALA A 24 -5.15 -5.00 33.22
CA ALA A 24 -4.29 -4.60 32.11
C ALA A 24 -3.08 -5.53 31.90
N GLY A 25 -2.51 -6.06 32.99
CA GLY A 25 -1.35 -6.96 32.93
C GLY A 25 -1.73 -8.33 32.37
N ALA A 26 -2.82 -8.91 32.87
CA ALA A 26 -3.34 -10.17 32.36
C ALA A 26 -3.85 -10.04 30.91
N THR A 27 -4.44 -8.89 30.56
CA THR A 27 -4.87 -8.62 29.17
C THR A 27 -3.67 -8.57 28.23
N ALA A 28 -2.61 -7.82 28.59
CA ALA A 28 -1.39 -7.75 27.78
C ALA A 28 -0.73 -9.13 27.61
N ALA A 29 -0.66 -9.93 28.68
CA ALA A 29 -0.12 -11.28 28.63
C ALA A 29 -0.94 -12.21 27.69
N ALA A 30 -2.27 -12.13 27.75
CA ALA A 30 -3.15 -12.90 26.88
C ALA A 30 -3.03 -12.48 25.40
N VAL A 31 -2.89 -11.18 25.12
CA VAL A 31 -2.66 -10.66 23.77
C VAL A 31 -1.31 -11.13 23.21
N ALA A 32 -0.24 -11.06 24.02
CA ALA A 32 1.08 -11.57 23.64
C ALA A 32 1.04 -13.08 23.34
N GLU A 33 0.23 -13.85 24.09
CA GLU A 33 0.04 -15.27 23.83
C GLU A 33 -0.71 -15.55 22.53
N LEU A 34 -1.76 -14.78 22.22
CA LEU A 34 -2.46 -14.83 20.94
C LEU A 34 -1.55 -14.49 19.76
N ARG A 35 -0.71 -13.45 19.90
CA ARG A 35 0.30 -13.09 18.90
C ARG A 35 1.25 -14.25 18.65
N ARG A 36 1.80 -14.86 19.71
CA ARG A 36 2.72 -15.99 19.59
C ARG A 36 2.07 -17.19 18.92
N ALA A 37 0.88 -17.60 19.39
CA ALA A 37 0.16 -18.73 18.81
C ALA A 37 -0.14 -18.52 17.31
N SER A 38 -0.63 -17.33 16.94
CA SER A 38 -0.94 -17.00 15.53
C SER A 38 0.30 -16.87 14.64
N LYS A 39 1.47 -16.55 15.22
CA LYS A 39 2.76 -16.50 14.53
C LYS A 39 3.28 -17.90 14.25
N ASP A 40 3.32 -18.73 15.28
CA ASP A 40 3.97 -20.05 15.26
C ASP A 40 3.14 -21.10 14.50
N ASP A 41 1.82 -20.93 14.47
CA ASP A 41 0.90 -21.89 13.87
C ASP A 41 -0.13 -21.22 12.93
N PRO A 42 0.06 -21.32 11.60
CA PRO A 42 -0.92 -20.81 10.64
C PRO A 42 -2.31 -21.43 10.77
N GLU A 43 -2.42 -22.69 11.19
CA GLU A 43 -3.72 -23.39 11.29
C GLU A 43 -4.57 -22.88 12.45
N VAL A 44 -3.98 -22.21 13.44
CA VAL A 44 -4.74 -21.66 14.59
C VAL A 44 -5.42 -20.33 14.27
N ARG A 45 -5.01 -19.63 13.20
CA ARG A 45 -5.45 -18.27 12.88
C ARG A 45 -6.96 -18.16 12.64
N ALA A 46 -7.52 -19.02 11.78
CA ALA A 46 -8.97 -19.06 11.53
C ALA A 46 -9.75 -19.49 12.78
N PRO A 47 -9.36 -20.57 13.51
CA PRO A 47 -9.96 -20.90 14.80
C PRO A 47 -9.94 -19.77 15.85
N LEU A 48 -8.87 -18.96 15.91
CA LEU A 48 -8.81 -17.78 16.79
C LEU A 48 -9.86 -16.73 16.38
N ALA A 49 -9.98 -16.47 15.08
CA ALA A 49 -10.97 -15.54 14.55
C ALA A 49 -12.40 -16.03 14.84
N ASP A 50 -12.69 -17.30 14.58
CA ASP A 50 -13.99 -17.94 14.82
C ASP A 50 -14.34 -18.01 16.32
N ALA A 51 -13.34 -18.16 17.19
CA ALA A 51 -13.51 -18.06 18.64
C ALA A 51 -13.80 -16.61 19.10
N GLY A 52 -13.73 -15.63 18.20
CA GLY A 52 -14.05 -14.23 18.45
C GLY A 52 -12.88 -13.41 18.98
N ALA A 53 -11.64 -13.71 18.58
CA ALA A 53 -10.47 -12.92 18.98
C ALA A 53 -10.47 -11.50 18.40
N VAL A 54 -10.94 -11.32 17.16
CA VAL A 54 -10.79 -10.08 16.39
C VAL A 54 -11.37 -8.85 17.12
N PRO A 55 -12.61 -8.86 17.64
CA PRO A 55 -13.15 -7.68 18.32
C PRO A 55 -12.36 -7.29 19.58
N PHE A 56 -11.84 -8.27 20.33
CA PHE A 56 -11.02 -8.00 21.51
C PHE A 56 -9.67 -7.41 21.12
N LEU A 57 -9.00 -7.97 20.12
CA LEU A 57 -7.73 -7.41 19.62
C LEU A 57 -7.94 -5.99 19.07
N ALA A 58 -9.02 -5.75 18.32
CA ALA A 58 -9.36 -4.42 17.82
C ALA A 58 -9.60 -3.41 18.96
N SER A 59 -10.22 -3.83 20.06
CA SER A 59 -10.41 -2.96 21.23
C SER A 59 -9.08 -2.50 21.85
N GLN A 60 -8.04 -3.35 21.82
CA GLN A 60 -6.72 -3.01 22.36
C GLN A 60 -6.00 -1.93 21.55
N LEU A 61 -6.36 -1.78 20.27
CA LEU A 61 -5.86 -0.69 19.41
C LEU A 61 -6.51 0.67 19.71
N THR A 62 -7.61 0.67 20.47
CA THR A 62 -8.44 1.87 20.71
C THR A 62 -8.48 2.29 22.18
N ALA A 63 -8.22 1.36 23.09
CA ALA A 63 -8.18 1.61 24.52
C ALA A 63 -6.90 2.38 24.92
N PRO A 64 -6.89 3.05 26.09
CA PRO A 64 -5.66 3.50 26.72
C PRO A 64 -4.85 2.27 27.16
N SER A 65 -4.15 1.67 26.22
CA SER A 65 -3.30 0.48 26.40
C SER A 65 -1.84 0.90 26.40
N THR A 66 -0.96 0.04 26.95
CA THR A 66 0.48 0.25 26.79
C THR A 66 0.84 0.05 25.31
N SER A 67 1.84 0.79 24.84
CA SER A 67 2.39 0.65 23.47
C SER A 67 2.65 -0.83 23.11
N ALA A 68 3.26 -1.60 24.02
CA ALA A 68 3.52 -3.03 23.80
C ALA A 68 2.25 -3.87 23.56
N ALA A 69 1.16 -3.61 24.30
CA ALA A 69 -0.09 -4.36 24.12
C ALA A 69 -0.79 -4.01 22.80
N ALA A 70 -0.71 -2.74 22.38
CA ALA A 70 -1.23 -2.30 21.08
C ALA A 70 -0.42 -2.90 19.92
N GLU A 71 0.91 -2.92 20.04
CA GLU A 71 1.80 -3.59 19.08
C GLU A 71 1.46 -5.08 18.96
N ASP A 72 1.39 -5.79 20.09
CA ASP A 72 1.09 -7.22 20.09
C ASP A 72 -0.30 -7.51 19.50
N ALA A 73 -1.30 -6.67 19.79
CA ALA A 73 -2.63 -6.79 19.23
C ALA A 73 -2.64 -6.57 17.71
N ALA A 74 -1.93 -5.54 17.21
CA ALA A 74 -1.81 -5.26 15.79
C ALA A 74 -1.07 -6.40 15.06
N ALA A 75 -0.02 -6.95 15.67
CA ALA A 75 0.72 -8.09 15.13
C ALA A 75 -0.14 -9.37 15.10
N ALA A 76 -0.92 -9.65 16.14
CA ALA A 76 -1.86 -10.77 16.14
C ALA A 76 -2.93 -10.62 15.05
N LEU A 77 -3.49 -9.42 14.87
CA LEU A 77 -4.43 -9.12 13.78
C LEU A 77 -3.80 -9.33 12.40
N LEU A 78 -2.54 -8.91 12.21
CA LEU A 78 -1.80 -9.14 10.98
C LEU A 78 -1.63 -10.64 10.71
N ASN A 79 -1.23 -11.42 11.70
CA ASN A 79 -1.11 -12.87 11.54
C ASN A 79 -2.45 -13.49 11.14
N ILE A 80 -3.54 -13.12 11.83
CA ILE A 80 -4.88 -13.63 11.54
C ILE A 80 -5.34 -13.22 10.12
N SER A 81 -5.04 -11.99 9.67
CA SER A 81 -5.43 -11.51 8.35
C SER A 81 -4.82 -12.31 7.20
N LEU A 82 -3.73 -13.05 7.42
CA LEU A 82 -3.15 -13.91 6.40
C LEU A 82 -4.04 -15.11 6.03
N SER A 83 -4.90 -15.55 6.97
CA SER A 83 -5.70 -16.78 6.82
C SER A 83 -7.21 -16.58 7.05
N ALA A 84 -7.65 -15.46 7.64
CA ALA A 84 -9.03 -15.23 8.06
C ALA A 84 -9.51 -13.80 7.77
N ARG A 85 -9.31 -13.33 6.53
CA ARG A 85 -9.67 -11.96 6.10
C ARG A 85 -11.17 -11.69 6.20
N GLU A 86 -12.01 -12.69 5.92
CA GLU A 86 -13.47 -12.57 5.99
C GLU A 86 -13.94 -12.31 7.42
N GLN A 87 -13.43 -13.06 8.39
CA GLN A 87 -13.72 -12.86 9.80
C GLN A 87 -13.22 -11.49 10.30
N LEU A 88 -12.05 -11.03 9.81
CA LEU A 88 -11.58 -9.68 10.10
C LEU A 88 -12.55 -8.63 9.56
N MET A 89 -12.91 -8.69 8.28
CA MET A 89 -13.80 -7.70 7.65
C MET A 89 -15.21 -7.71 8.23
N SER A 90 -15.67 -8.86 8.71
CA SER A 90 -16.97 -9.00 9.37
C SER A 90 -16.99 -8.44 10.79
N ALA A 91 -15.83 -8.17 11.40
CA ALA A 91 -15.75 -7.64 12.75
C ALA A 91 -16.14 -6.15 12.79
N PRO A 92 -17.17 -5.76 13.57
CA PRO A 92 -17.61 -4.37 13.65
C PRO A 92 -16.49 -3.44 14.11
N GLY A 93 -16.32 -2.32 13.42
CA GLY A 93 -15.36 -1.27 13.78
C GLY A 93 -13.90 -1.59 13.51
N ILE A 94 -13.56 -2.71 12.85
CA ILE A 94 -12.16 -3.11 12.59
C ILE A 94 -11.39 -2.02 11.82
N LEU A 95 -11.98 -1.43 10.77
CA LEU A 95 -11.33 -0.41 9.96
C LEU A 95 -11.11 0.89 10.76
N ASP A 96 -12.02 1.21 11.69
CA ASP A 96 -11.88 2.37 12.58
C ASP A 96 -10.81 2.14 13.64
N ALA A 97 -10.67 0.90 14.15
CA ALA A 97 -9.60 0.52 15.06
C ALA A 97 -8.22 0.60 14.38
N LEU A 98 -8.09 0.06 13.17
CA LEU A 98 -6.86 0.16 12.37
C LEU A 98 -6.51 1.63 12.06
N ALA A 99 -7.49 2.45 11.71
CA ALA A 99 -7.28 3.87 11.45
C ALA A 99 -6.76 4.64 12.68
N ARG A 100 -7.19 4.26 13.89
CA ARG A 100 -6.67 4.84 15.14
C ARG A 100 -5.26 4.36 15.43
N ALA A 101 -4.97 3.07 15.28
CA ALA A 101 -3.63 2.51 15.49
C ALA A 101 -2.59 3.14 14.55
N ILE A 102 -2.95 3.40 13.29
CA ILE A 102 -2.05 4.05 12.33
C ILE A 102 -1.75 5.51 12.72
N ARG A 103 -2.71 6.21 13.31
CA ARG A 103 -2.57 7.60 13.76
C ARG A 103 -1.86 7.75 15.11
N ALA A 104 -1.71 6.66 15.86
CA ALA A 104 -1.00 6.70 17.12
C ALA A 104 0.47 7.03 16.90
N GLU A 105 1.10 7.69 17.88
CA GLU A 105 2.54 7.98 17.85
C GLU A 105 3.40 6.71 17.98
N ASP A 106 2.78 5.57 18.30
CA ASP A 106 3.40 4.25 18.31
C ASP A 106 3.52 3.67 16.89
N TYR A 107 4.71 3.83 16.31
CA TYR A 107 5.03 3.34 14.98
C TYR A 107 5.07 1.81 14.85
N ALA A 108 5.24 1.07 15.95
CA ALA A 108 5.29 -0.40 15.89
C ALA A 108 3.89 -0.96 15.62
N ALA A 109 2.89 -0.46 16.34
CA ALA A 109 1.49 -0.77 16.07
C ALA A 109 1.02 -0.23 14.71
N ALA A 110 1.45 0.99 14.32
CA ALA A 110 1.06 1.59 13.05
C ALA A 110 1.52 0.78 11.83
N HIS A 111 2.75 0.27 11.85
CA HIS A 111 3.28 -0.63 10.80
C HIS A 111 2.40 -1.88 10.65
N HIS A 112 2.12 -2.59 11.75
CA HIS A 112 1.28 -3.78 11.71
C HIS A 112 -0.14 -3.48 11.25
N ALA A 113 -0.74 -2.38 11.72
CA ALA A 113 -2.07 -1.97 11.30
C ALA A 113 -2.13 -1.62 9.80
N ALA A 114 -1.15 -0.91 9.26
CA ALA A 114 -1.05 -0.66 7.82
C ALA A 114 -0.89 -1.97 7.03
N ALA A 115 -0.10 -2.92 7.53
CA ALA A 115 0.06 -4.24 6.92
C ALA A 115 -1.23 -5.08 6.94
N VAL A 116 -2.06 -4.98 8.00
CA VAL A 116 -3.41 -5.58 8.02
C VAL A 116 -4.25 -5.01 6.89
N VAL A 117 -4.26 -3.69 6.71
CA VAL A 117 -5.03 -3.03 5.63
C VAL A 117 -4.56 -3.52 4.25
N ALA A 118 -3.24 -3.58 4.03
CA ALA A 118 -2.67 -4.12 2.80
C ALA A 118 -3.09 -5.58 2.56
N SER A 119 -3.11 -6.41 3.62
CA SER A 119 -3.57 -7.80 3.57
C SER A 119 -5.04 -7.92 3.18
N LEU A 120 -5.91 -7.04 3.69
CA LEU A 120 -7.34 -7.01 3.32
C LEU A 120 -7.53 -6.63 1.85
N LEU A 121 -6.73 -5.69 1.33
CA LEU A 121 -6.80 -5.22 -0.06
C LEU A 121 -6.31 -6.23 -1.11
N CYS A 122 -5.75 -7.37 -0.68
CA CYS A 122 -5.55 -8.55 -1.53
C CYS A 122 -6.87 -9.11 -2.07
N VAL A 123 -8.01 -8.79 -1.46
CA VAL A 123 -9.34 -9.23 -1.89
C VAL A 123 -10.04 -8.06 -2.58
N ASP A 124 -10.23 -8.18 -3.90
CA ASP A 124 -10.81 -7.12 -4.73
C ASP A 124 -12.16 -6.60 -4.20
N ALA A 125 -13.01 -7.50 -3.70
CA ALA A 125 -14.30 -7.18 -3.12
C ALA A 125 -14.23 -6.24 -1.89
N TYR A 126 -13.08 -6.14 -1.21
CA TYR A 126 -12.92 -5.28 -0.05
C TYR A 126 -12.45 -3.86 -0.41
N ARG A 127 -11.93 -3.63 -1.63
CA ARG A 127 -11.41 -2.31 -2.04
C ARG A 127 -12.45 -1.18 -1.97
N PRO A 128 -13.71 -1.36 -2.40
CA PRO A 128 -14.73 -0.31 -2.25
C PRO A 128 -15.05 -0.01 -0.78
N ILE A 129 -15.10 -1.04 0.07
CA ILE A 129 -15.44 -0.93 1.49
C ILE A 129 -14.33 -0.19 2.26
N VAL A 130 -13.08 -0.58 2.04
CA VAL A 130 -11.90 0.05 2.64
C VAL A 130 -11.75 1.48 2.11
N GLY A 131 -11.94 1.68 0.79
CA GLY A 131 -11.86 2.99 0.14
C GLY A 131 -12.89 4.01 0.63
N ALA A 132 -14.08 3.55 1.05
CA ALA A 132 -15.09 4.43 1.63
C ALA A 132 -14.70 4.99 3.03
N LYS A 133 -13.68 4.44 3.69
CA LYS A 133 -13.25 4.86 5.03
C LYS A 133 -12.22 6.00 4.96
N ARG A 134 -12.68 7.23 4.74
CA ARG A 134 -11.82 8.44 4.68
C ARG A 134 -10.85 8.57 5.85
N ALA A 135 -11.29 8.24 7.06
CA ALA A 135 -10.45 8.28 8.25
C ALA A 135 -9.24 7.35 8.11
N LEU A 136 -9.43 6.13 7.60
CA LEU A 136 -8.36 5.16 7.39
C LEU A 136 -7.40 5.61 6.29
N LEU A 137 -7.94 6.09 5.16
CA LEU A 137 -7.14 6.59 4.05
C LEU A 137 -6.25 7.77 4.49
N SER A 138 -6.82 8.72 5.23
CA SER A 138 -6.07 9.84 5.81
C SER A 138 -4.94 9.37 6.74
N ALA A 139 -5.18 8.33 7.54
CA ALA A 139 -4.17 7.75 8.41
C ALA A 139 -3.01 7.13 7.60
N LEU A 140 -3.31 6.40 6.54
CA LEU A 140 -2.29 5.84 5.64
C LEU A 140 -1.45 6.93 4.96
N VAL A 141 -2.09 8.00 4.47
CA VAL A 141 -1.38 9.15 3.87
C VAL A 141 -0.45 9.80 4.89
N SER A 142 -0.87 9.90 6.16
CA SER A 142 -0.06 10.52 7.20
C SER A 142 1.27 9.78 7.46
N LEU A 143 1.33 8.47 7.22
CA LEU A 143 2.57 7.69 7.34
C LEU A 143 3.61 8.04 6.25
N LEU A 144 3.19 8.68 5.16
CA LEU A 144 4.09 9.15 4.10
C LEU A 144 4.66 10.54 4.39
N LEU A 145 4.10 11.29 5.34
CA LEU A 145 4.54 12.66 5.66
C LEU A 145 5.84 12.66 6.48
N PRO A 146 6.74 13.67 6.33
CA PRO A 146 8.00 13.71 7.05
C PRO A 146 7.81 13.62 8.58
N SER A 147 8.51 12.69 9.22
CA SER A 147 8.55 12.57 10.68
C SER A 147 9.92 12.07 11.13
N LYS A 148 10.44 12.60 12.24
CA LYS A 148 11.73 12.21 12.85
C LYS A 148 11.76 10.75 13.31
N ALA A 149 10.60 10.14 13.52
CA ALA A 149 10.44 8.76 14.02
C ALA A 149 9.90 7.79 12.94
N ARG A 150 9.94 8.17 11.65
CA ARG A 150 9.41 7.36 10.55
C ARG A 150 10.14 6.02 10.42
N GLY A 151 9.43 4.91 10.64
CA GLY A 151 9.93 3.57 10.33
C GLY A 151 9.81 3.21 8.85
N THR A 152 10.89 2.66 8.26
CA THR A 152 10.91 2.14 6.87
C THR A 152 9.77 1.19 6.57
N ARG A 153 9.46 0.28 7.51
CA ARG A 153 8.41 -0.73 7.34
C ARG A 153 7.03 -0.09 7.28
N ALA A 154 6.72 0.83 8.20
CA ALA A 154 5.47 1.56 8.19
C ALA A 154 5.24 2.30 6.87
N THR A 155 6.30 2.91 6.29
CA THR A 155 6.21 3.56 4.97
C THR A 155 5.90 2.55 3.87
N LYS A 156 6.61 1.42 3.83
CA LYS A 156 6.36 0.36 2.83
C LYS A 156 4.96 -0.21 2.91
N ASP A 157 4.46 -0.50 4.10
CA ASP A 157 3.11 -1.06 4.25
C ASP A 157 2.02 -0.03 3.97
N ALA A 158 2.25 1.25 4.29
CA ALA A 158 1.38 2.32 3.85
C ALA A 158 1.33 2.43 2.31
N LEU A 159 2.48 2.39 1.63
CA LEU A 159 2.55 2.41 0.17
C LEU A 159 1.82 1.21 -0.45
N LYS A 160 2.03 -0.01 0.08
CA LYS A 160 1.31 -1.21 -0.36
C LYS A 160 -0.20 -1.09 -0.16
N ALA A 161 -0.64 -0.59 0.99
CA ALA A 161 -2.06 -0.35 1.25
C ALA A 161 -2.64 0.70 0.29
N LEU A 162 -1.95 1.83 0.11
CA LEU A 162 -2.39 2.90 -0.80
C LEU A 162 -2.45 2.43 -2.26
N PHE A 163 -1.49 1.62 -2.70
CA PHE A 163 -1.54 0.94 -3.99
C PHE A 163 -2.82 0.09 -4.10
N GLY A 164 -3.06 -0.80 -3.12
CA GLY A 164 -4.24 -1.66 -3.09
C GLY A 164 -5.57 -0.91 -3.08
N VAL A 165 -5.64 0.25 -2.42
CA VAL A 165 -6.82 1.14 -2.46
C VAL A 165 -7.01 1.73 -3.86
N ALA A 166 -5.91 2.22 -4.47
CA ALA A 166 -5.93 2.90 -5.78
C ALA A 166 -6.17 1.95 -6.97
N LEU A 167 -6.06 0.63 -6.76
CA LEU A 167 -6.47 -0.38 -7.75
C LEU A 167 -7.97 -0.36 -8.03
N TYR A 168 -8.80 0.20 -7.13
CA TYR A 168 -10.19 0.49 -7.43
C TYR A 168 -10.34 1.95 -7.88
N PRO A 169 -10.65 2.24 -9.17
CA PRO A 169 -10.56 3.58 -9.72
C PRO A 169 -11.38 4.65 -8.97
N LEU A 170 -12.56 4.29 -8.44
CA LEU A 170 -13.42 5.23 -7.71
C LEU A 170 -12.81 5.71 -6.37
N ASN A 171 -11.77 5.05 -5.86
CA ASN A 171 -11.07 5.49 -4.65
C ASN A 171 -10.01 6.57 -4.94
N ARG A 172 -9.56 6.72 -6.19
CA ARG A 172 -8.40 7.57 -6.54
C ARG A 172 -8.68 9.04 -6.25
N ALA A 173 -9.85 9.55 -6.64
CA ALA A 173 -10.29 10.91 -6.34
C ALA A 173 -10.24 11.22 -4.83
N ALA A 174 -10.75 10.30 -4.00
CA ALA A 174 -10.71 10.47 -2.55
C ALA A 174 -9.28 10.48 -1.98
N LEU A 175 -8.36 9.69 -2.54
CA LEU A 175 -6.94 9.74 -2.15
C LEU A 175 -6.29 11.07 -2.54
N VAL A 176 -6.60 11.58 -3.74
CA VAL A 176 -6.12 12.89 -4.23
C VAL A 176 -6.60 14.01 -3.31
N GLU A 177 -7.88 14.05 -2.97
CA GLU A 177 -8.46 15.01 -2.01
C GLU A 177 -7.79 14.97 -0.63
N LEU A 178 -7.36 13.77 -0.19
CA LEU A 178 -6.66 13.58 1.09
C LEU A 178 -5.17 13.96 1.02
N GLY A 179 -4.70 14.49 -0.11
CA GLY A 179 -3.34 15.00 -0.27
C GLY A 179 -2.29 13.93 -0.54
N VAL A 180 -2.70 12.74 -1.02
CA VAL A 180 -1.75 11.65 -1.32
C VAL A 180 -0.67 12.07 -2.32
N VAL A 181 -1.02 12.89 -3.31
CA VAL A 181 -0.12 13.32 -4.39
C VAL A 181 1.07 14.08 -3.81
N ARG A 182 0.80 15.10 -2.98
CA ARG A 182 1.85 15.88 -2.30
C ARG A 182 2.73 15.00 -1.42
N ALA A 183 2.13 14.05 -0.71
CA ALA A 183 2.87 13.15 0.17
C ALA A 183 3.80 12.20 -0.62
N LEU A 184 3.32 11.64 -1.74
CA LEU A 184 4.09 10.75 -2.60
C LEU A 184 5.24 11.47 -3.29
N PHE A 185 5.00 12.61 -3.94
CA PHE A 185 6.06 13.38 -4.58
C PHE A 185 7.09 13.89 -3.58
N GLY A 186 6.65 14.32 -2.39
CA GLY A 186 7.55 14.65 -1.29
C GLY A 186 8.44 13.46 -0.91
N LEU A 187 7.89 12.25 -0.86
CA LEU A 187 8.66 11.03 -0.57
C LEU A 187 9.65 10.67 -1.69
N VAL A 188 9.21 10.71 -2.96
CA VAL A 188 10.06 10.44 -4.13
C VAL A 188 11.27 11.39 -4.19
N MET A 189 11.08 12.66 -3.81
CA MET A 189 12.15 13.67 -3.85
C MET A 189 13.08 13.66 -2.64
N THR A 190 12.67 13.07 -1.51
CA THR A 190 13.44 13.16 -0.25
C THR A 190 13.99 11.83 0.25
N ASP A 191 13.49 10.69 -0.26
CA ASP A 191 13.91 9.37 0.19
C ASP A 191 14.89 8.73 -0.82
N GLY A 192 16.16 8.62 -0.44
CA GLY A 192 17.19 8.05 -1.31
C GLY A 192 17.16 6.52 -1.44
N ARG A 193 16.23 5.82 -0.77
CA ARG A 193 16.19 4.35 -0.79
C ARG A 193 15.40 3.87 -1.99
N ALA A 194 16.10 3.23 -2.93
CA ALA A 194 15.54 2.67 -4.17
C ALA A 194 14.17 1.99 -3.98
N GLY A 195 14.04 1.05 -3.04
CA GLY A 195 12.78 0.34 -2.84
C GLY A 195 11.61 1.21 -2.35
N ILE A 196 11.86 2.32 -1.64
CA ILE A 196 10.80 3.26 -1.26
C ILE A 196 10.36 4.10 -2.46
N VAL A 197 11.31 4.57 -3.27
CA VAL A 197 11.03 5.34 -4.48
C VAL A 197 10.28 4.50 -5.50
N GLU A 198 10.65 3.22 -5.66
CA GLU A 198 9.93 2.26 -6.50
C GLU A 198 8.48 2.08 -6.06
N ASP A 199 8.26 1.80 -4.77
CA ASP A 199 6.91 1.62 -4.22
C ASP A 199 6.09 2.93 -4.35
N ALA A 200 6.71 4.09 -4.08
CA ALA A 200 6.04 5.38 -4.16
C ALA A 200 5.65 5.74 -5.60
N THR A 201 6.55 5.58 -6.57
CA THR A 201 6.26 5.82 -7.99
C THR A 201 5.19 4.87 -8.53
N ALA A 202 5.10 3.64 -8.02
CA ALA A 202 4.00 2.73 -8.35
C ALA A 202 2.63 3.26 -7.87
N VAL A 203 2.56 3.81 -6.65
CA VAL A 203 1.32 4.46 -6.17
C VAL A 203 1.03 5.72 -6.99
N VAL A 204 2.04 6.54 -7.32
CA VAL A 204 1.88 7.71 -8.19
C VAL A 204 1.24 7.32 -9.53
N ALA A 205 1.72 6.25 -10.15
CA ALA A 205 1.16 5.75 -11.40
C ALA A 205 -0.32 5.36 -11.27
N GLN A 206 -0.72 4.73 -10.16
CA GLN A 206 -2.12 4.38 -9.94
C GLN A 206 -3.02 5.61 -9.75
N VAL A 207 -2.60 6.57 -8.92
CA VAL A 207 -3.43 7.76 -8.63
C VAL A 207 -3.52 8.68 -9.84
N ALA A 208 -2.50 8.73 -10.71
CA ALA A 208 -2.51 9.51 -11.95
C ALA A 208 -3.72 9.18 -12.86
N GLY A 209 -4.28 7.97 -12.76
CA GLY A 209 -5.44 7.54 -13.53
C GLY A 209 -6.79 8.04 -12.98
N CYS A 210 -6.93 9.32 -12.65
CA CYS A 210 -8.22 9.96 -12.38
C CYS A 210 -8.19 11.45 -12.75
N ALA A 211 -9.37 12.06 -12.97
CA ALA A 211 -9.47 13.42 -13.49
C ALA A 211 -8.89 14.47 -12.51
N GLU A 212 -9.07 14.25 -11.21
CA GLU A 212 -8.60 15.14 -10.13
C GLU A 212 -7.07 15.19 -10.03
N SER A 213 -6.37 14.18 -10.59
CA SER A 213 -4.92 14.09 -10.49
C SER A 213 -4.20 15.17 -11.28
N LEU A 214 -4.75 15.66 -12.39
CA LEU A 214 -4.03 16.65 -13.21
C LEU A 214 -3.74 17.93 -12.42
N ASP A 215 -4.75 18.51 -11.78
CA ASP A 215 -4.56 19.71 -10.94
C ASP A 215 -3.64 19.43 -9.75
N ALA A 216 -3.77 18.27 -9.11
CA ALA A 216 -2.97 17.90 -7.96
C ALA A 216 -1.49 17.68 -8.31
N PHE A 217 -1.20 17.12 -9.49
CA PHE A 217 0.16 16.91 -9.99
C PHE A 217 0.76 18.24 -10.41
N ALA A 218 0.02 19.10 -11.13
CA ALA A 218 0.47 20.44 -11.49
C ALA A 218 0.88 21.26 -10.25
N ALA A 219 0.10 21.20 -9.18
CA ALA A 219 0.35 21.91 -7.92
C ALA A 219 1.69 21.52 -7.23
N VAL A 220 2.29 20.39 -7.59
CA VAL A 220 3.57 19.91 -7.05
C VAL A 220 4.66 19.74 -8.10
N SER A 221 4.47 20.30 -9.30
CA SER A 221 5.36 20.09 -10.46
C SER A 221 5.55 18.60 -10.82
N GLY A 222 4.53 17.78 -10.55
CA GLY A 222 4.59 16.34 -10.68
C GLY A 222 4.87 15.87 -12.11
N VAL A 223 4.33 16.55 -13.13
CA VAL A 223 4.60 16.20 -14.55
C VAL A 223 6.08 16.34 -14.88
N ARG A 224 6.72 17.44 -14.45
CA ARG A 224 8.16 17.65 -14.64
C ARG A 224 8.98 16.62 -13.88
N ILE A 225 8.66 16.39 -12.61
CA ILE A 225 9.36 15.37 -11.79
C ILE A 225 9.29 14.00 -12.45
N LEU A 226 8.13 13.63 -13.02
CA LEU A 226 7.98 12.37 -13.72
C LEU A 226 8.78 12.32 -15.03
N ALA A 227 8.81 13.42 -15.80
CA ALA A 227 9.65 13.51 -16.99
C ALA A 227 11.14 13.34 -16.64
N ASP A 228 11.63 14.05 -15.62
CA ASP A 228 13.00 13.94 -15.11
C ASP A 228 13.32 12.49 -14.69
N LEU A 229 12.36 11.76 -14.09
CA LEU A 229 12.54 10.35 -13.74
C LEU A 229 12.59 9.41 -14.94
N VAL A 230 11.97 9.78 -16.07
CA VAL A 230 12.01 9.00 -17.33
C VAL A 230 13.31 9.23 -18.08
N GLU A 231 14.00 10.35 -17.89
CA GLU A 231 15.30 10.61 -18.51
C GLU A 231 16.34 9.52 -18.15
N PRO A 232 17.27 9.20 -19.05
CA PRO A 232 18.37 8.29 -18.74
C PRO A 232 19.15 8.74 -17.51
N GLY A 233 19.23 7.87 -16.51
CA GLY A 233 19.92 8.16 -15.24
C GLY A 233 19.14 9.07 -14.28
N GLY A 234 17.94 9.55 -14.65
CA GLY A 234 17.11 10.37 -13.76
C GLY A 234 16.53 9.58 -12.59
N ALA A 235 15.93 8.42 -12.85
CA ALA A 235 15.53 7.48 -11.81
C ALA A 235 16.68 6.56 -11.40
N ALA A 236 16.82 6.33 -10.09
CA ALA A 236 17.84 5.43 -9.53
C ALA A 236 17.65 3.95 -9.93
N THR A 237 16.44 3.55 -10.35
CA THR A 237 16.16 2.18 -10.79
C THR A 237 15.26 2.15 -12.02
N GLY A 238 15.41 1.11 -12.84
CA GLY A 238 14.57 0.90 -14.02
C GLY A 238 13.07 0.75 -13.69
N ARG A 239 12.73 0.23 -12.50
CA ARG A 239 11.34 0.11 -12.06
C ARG A 239 10.74 1.48 -11.75
N ALA A 240 11.48 2.37 -11.08
CA ALA A 240 11.02 3.73 -10.84
C ALA A 240 10.86 4.52 -12.16
N ARG A 241 11.76 4.32 -13.12
CA ARG A 241 11.67 4.85 -14.50
C ARG A 241 10.42 4.36 -15.23
N GLU A 242 10.17 3.06 -15.22
CA GLU A 242 8.95 2.44 -15.78
C GLU A 242 7.67 2.97 -15.13
N ASN A 243 7.65 3.08 -13.81
CA ASN A 243 6.51 3.63 -13.07
C ASN A 243 6.26 5.10 -13.43
N ALA A 244 7.32 5.89 -13.63
CA ALA A 244 7.18 7.28 -14.03
C ALA A 244 6.54 7.42 -15.43
N ALA A 245 6.99 6.61 -16.39
CA ALA A 245 6.37 6.55 -17.72
C ALA A 245 4.90 6.08 -17.64
N ALA A 246 4.61 5.08 -16.80
CA ALA A 246 3.23 4.63 -16.56
C ALA A 246 2.36 5.73 -15.92
N ALA A 247 2.91 6.55 -15.02
CA ALA A 247 2.19 7.66 -14.41
C ALA A 247 1.86 8.74 -15.45
N LEU A 248 2.81 9.13 -16.29
CA LEU A 248 2.58 10.07 -17.38
C LEU A 248 1.51 9.55 -18.36
N LEU A 249 1.58 8.28 -18.76
CA LEU A 249 0.57 7.63 -19.59
C LEU A 249 -0.81 7.68 -18.94
N ASN A 250 -0.92 7.27 -17.67
CA ASN A 250 -2.20 7.26 -16.98
C ASN A 250 -2.78 8.67 -16.82
N LEU A 251 -1.92 9.67 -16.59
CA LEU A 251 -2.32 11.07 -16.51
C LEU A 251 -2.85 11.58 -17.85
N VAL A 252 -2.16 11.30 -18.95
CA VAL A 252 -2.60 11.62 -20.32
C VAL A 252 -3.95 10.97 -20.64
N MET A 253 -4.09 9.69 -20.32
CA MET A 253 -5.34 8.94 -20.57
C MET A 253 -6.52 9.47 -19.76
N ALA A 254 -6.28 9.97 -18.54
CA ALA A 254 -7.33 10.49 -17.66
C ALA A 254 -7.65 11.98 -17.89
N GLY A 255 -6.64 12.79 -18.21
CA GLY A 255 -6.75 14.24 -18.38
C GLY A 255 -6.89 14.72 -19.83
N GLY A 256 -6.79 13.81 -20.81
CA GLY A 256 -7.01 14.09 -22.23
C GLY A 256 -6.06 15.16 -22.77
N GLU A 257 -6.57 16.00 -23.68
CA GLU A 257 -5.79 17.05 -24.37
C GLU A 257 -5.04 17.98 -23.40
N ARG A 258 -5.63 18.31 -22.25
CA ARG A 258 -4.98 19.17 -21.26
C ARG A 258 -3.75 18.51 -20.66
N ALA A 259 -3.85 17.23 -20.32
CA ALA A 259 -2.71 16.48 -19.80
C ALA A 259 -1.63 16.28 -20.89
N VAL A 260 -2.03 16.06 -22.14
CA VAL A 260 -1.08 15.99 -23.28
C VAL A 260 -0.30 17.30 -23.40
N ALA A 261 -0.98 18.45 -23.38
CA ALA A 261 -0.33 19.76 -23.42
C ALA A 261 0.64 19.95 -22.24
N GLU A 262 0.22 19.62 -21.02
CA GLU A 262 1.09 19.73 -19.84
C GLU A 262 2.35 18.86 -19.94
N VAL A 263 2.27 17.67 -20.55
CA VAL A 263 3.44 16.80 -20.77
C VAL A 263 4.35 17.37 -21.87
N LEU A 264 3.79 17.82 -22.99
CA LEU A 264 4.57 18.39 -24.12
C LEU A 264 5.23 19.73 -23.77
N ASP A 265 4.63 20.50 -22.85
CA ASP A 265 5.22 21.75 -22.35
C ASP A 265 6.46 21.51 -21.47
N VAL A 266 6.68 20.28 -21.00
CA VAL A 266 7.94 19.89 -20.35
C VAL A 266 8.97 19.56 -21.43
N GLY A 267 9.87 20.50 -21.69
CA GLY A 267 10.96 20.33 -22.66
C GLY A 267 11.76 19.05 -22.39
N GLY A 268 11.98 18.25 -23.43
CA GLY A 268 12.71 16.97 -23.34
C GLY A 268 11.85 15.77 -22.95
N ALA A 269 10.62 15.94 -22.47
CA ALA A 269 9.78 14.82 -22.01
C ALA A 269 9.50 13.79 -23.12
N GLU A 270 9.16 14.23 -24.33
CA GLU A 270 8.90 13.33 -25.45
C GLU A 270 10.16 12.56 -25.89
N GLU A 271 11.31 13.22 -25.86
CA GLU A 271 12.61 12.62 -26.18
C GLU A 271 12.99 11.56 -25.14
N ALA A 272 12.88 11.88 -23.85
CA ALA A 272 13.12 10.94 -22.75
C ALA A 272 12.25 9.68 -22.84
N VAL A 273 10.96 9.85 -23.20
CA VAL A 273 10.04 8.73 -23.39
C VAL A 273 10.44 7.88 -24.61
N ARG A 274 10.84 8.52 -25.72
CA ARG A 274 11.34 7.81 -26.92
C ARG A 274 12.60 7.01 -26.61
N GLU A 275 13.54 7.60 -25.89
CA GLU A 275 14.73 6.90 -25.46
C GLU A 275 14.39 5.69 -24.57
N LEU A 276 13.42 5.81 -23.64
CA LEU A 276 12.97 4.65 -22.84
C LEU A 276 12.35 3.54 -23.71
N ALA A 277 11.63 3.89 -24.78
CA ALA A 277 11.06 2.91 -25.71
C ALA A 277 12.14 2.14 -26.49
N GLU A 278 13.23 2.82 -26.83
CA GLU A 278 14.33 2.28 -27.64
C GLU A 278 15.48 1.66 -26.81
N ASP A 279 15.52 1.92 -25.49
CA ASP A 279 16.58 1.50 -24.57
C ASP A 279 16.72 -0.04 -24.49
N GLY A 280 17.83 -0.58 -24.98
CA GLY A 280 18.11 -2.03 -24.98
C GLY A 280 17.99 -2.70 -23.61
N GLU A 281 18.30 -1.99 -22.53
CA GLU A 281 18.35 -2.50 -21.15
C GLU A 281 17.03 -2.29 -20.37
N ALA A 282 16.10 -1.49 -20.92
CA ALA A 282 14.82 -1.25 -20.29
C ALA A 282 13.93 -2.51 -20.29
N SER A 283 13.07 -2.62 -19.27
CA SER A 283 12.14 -3.73 -19.15
C SER A 283 11.14 -3.74 -20.33
N PRO A 284 10.64 -4.92 -20.77
CA PRO A 284 9.61 -4.98 -21.82
C PRO A 284 8.35 -4.18 -21.47
N ARG A 285 8.02 -4.07 -20.18
CA ARG A 285 6.87 -3.29 -19.71
C ARG A 285 7.14 -1.80 -19.81
N GLY A 286 8.32 -1.34 -19.38
CA GLY A 286 8.76 0.06 -19.52
C GLY A 286 8.69 0.52 -20.97
N LYS A 287 9.19 -0.30 -21.90
CA LYS A 287 9.09 -0.03 -23.34
C LYS A 287 7.66 0.07 -23.82
N ALA A 288 6.82 -0.92 -23.50
CA ALA A 288 5.42 -0.91 -23.90
C ALA A 288 4.65 0.30 -23.35
N LYS A 289 4.97 0.76 -22.13
CA LYS A 289 4.40 1.98 -21.55
C LYS A 289 4.87 3.24 -22.25
N ALA A 290 6.16 3.33 -22.57
CA ALA A 290 6.72 4.44 -23.30
C ALA A 290 6.14 4.55 -24.72
N GLU A 291 6.04 3.43 -25.45
CA GLU A 291 5.40 3.38 -26.77
C GLU A 291 3.92 3.80 -26.71
N ALA A 292 3.18 3.33 -25.70
CA ALA A 292 1.78 3.72 -25.53
C ALA A 292 1.64 5.21 -25.19
N LEU A 293 2.57 5.76 -24.41
CA LEU A 293 2.60 7.20 -24.09
C LEU A 293 2.87 8.04 -25.34
N LEU A 294 3.86 7.67 -26.16
CA LEU A 294 4.15 8.36 -27.42
C LEU A 294 2.92 8.39 -28.34
N ARG A 295 2.25 7.25 -28.53
CA ARG A 295 1.01 7.18 -29.33
C ARG A 295 -0.08 8.09 -28.75
N ALA A 296 -0.26 8.09 -27.43
CA ALA A 296 -1.26 8.94 -26.79
C ALA A 296 -0.95 10.43 -26.92
N LEU A 297 0.33 10.82 -26.87
CA LEU A 297 0.77 12.20 -27.10
C LEU A 297 0.55 12.62 -28.56
N GLU A 298 0.88 11.76 -29.53
CA GLU A 298 0.66 12.00 -30.96
C GLU A 298 -0.84 12.10 -31.30
N GLU A 299 -1.65 11.15 -30.81
CA GLU A 299 -3.09 11.12 -31.01
C GLU A 299 -3.79 12.28 -30.32
N GLY A 300 -3.37 12.67 -29.11
CA GLY A 300 -3.92 13.81 -28.40
C GLY A 300 -3.53 15.15 -29.02
N ALA A 301 -2.29 15.30 -29.49
CA ALA A 301 -1.85 16.45 -30.26
C ALA A 301 -2.61 16.57 -31.60
N ALA A 302 -2.95 15.44 -32.22
CA ALA A 302 -3.81 15.39 -33.42
C ALA A 302 -5.31 15.59 -33.09
N GLY A 303 -5.75 15.11 -31.94
CA GLY A 303 -7.11 15.14 -31.38
C GLY A 303 -7.57 16.54 -30.96
N ALA A 304 -6.63 17.44 -30.68
CA ALA A 304 -6.87 18.89 -30.63
C ALA A 304 -7.51 19.45 -31.92
N ARG A 305 -7.62 18.65 -33.00
CA ARG A 305 -8.45 18.94 -34.18
C ARG A 305 -9.80 18.23 -34.22
N ARG A 306 -10.08 17.11 -33.53
CA ARG A 306 -11.40 16.42 -33.48
C ARG A 306 -11.58 15.48 -32.24
N ARG A 307 -12.53 15.86 -31.36
CA ARG A 307 -13.21 15.14 -30.22
C ARG A 307 -13.77 13.72 -30.57
N HIS A 308 -14.12 12.76 -29.68
CA HIS A 308 -14.00 12.48 -28.22
C HIS A 308 -14.44 10.99 -27.94
N GLU A 309 -13.88 10.38 -26.89
CA GLU A 309 -14.42 9.32 -25.98
C GLU A 309 -14.78 7.87 -26.42
N HIS A 310 -13.99 6.88 -25.94
CA HIS A 310 -14.39 5.75 -25.06
C HIS A 310 -13.29 4.66 -25.05
N ARG A 311 -12.41 4.59 -24.02
CA ARG A 311 -11.59 3.37 -23.75
C ARG A 311 -10.81 3.29 -22.42
N PHE A 312 -11.32 3.83 -21.32
CA PHE A 312 -10.56 3.89 -20.07
C PHE A 312 -10.53 2.58 -19.24
N ALA A 313 -11.63 1.82 -19.22
CA ALA A 313 -11.79 0.69 -18.29
C ALA A 313 -11.03 -0.58 -18.70
N ASP A 314 -10.97 -0.89 -20.00
CA ASP A 314 -10.40 -2.17 -20.48
C ASP A 314 -8.86 -2.14 -20.51
N PHE A 315 -8.25 -0.98 -20.75
CA PHE A 315 -6.80 -0.83 -20.80
C PHE A 315 -6.15 -0.94 -19.40
N LEU A 316 -6.76 -0.34 -18.39
CA LEU A 316 -6.24 -0.39 -17.02
C LEU A 316 -6.26 -1.82 -16.45
N ASN A 317 -7.30 -2.62 -16.77
CA ASN A 317 -7.40 -4.00 -16.32
C ASN A 317 -6.29 -4.89 -16.92
N GLY A 318 -5.89 -4.68 -18.18
CA GLY A 318 -4.81 -5.43 -18.81
C GLY A 318 -3.42 -5.18 -18.20
N LEU A 319 -3.23 -4.03 -17.55
CA LEU A 319 -1.95 -3.64 -16.95
C LEU A 319 -1.80 -4.10 -15.50
N VAL A 320 -2.90 -4.18 -14.74
CA VAL A 320 -2.91 -4.63 -13.34
C VAL A 320 -2.66 -6.14 -13.21
N VAL A 321 -3.07 -6.95 -14.20
CA VAL A 321 -2.96 -8.42 -14.16
C VAL A 321 -1.51 -8.93 -14.26
N SER A 322 -0.56 -8.08 -14.65
CA SER A 322 0.84 -8.49 -14.85
C SER A 322 1.78 -8.11 -13.69
N ASP A 323 1.31 -7.48 -12.62
CA ASP A 323 2.18 -6.95 -11.57
C ASP A 323 2.59 -8.01 -10.52
N PRO A 324 3.88 -8.42 -10.42
CA PRO A 324 4.33 -9.51 -9.54
C PRO A 324 4.25 -9.20 -8.04
N TYR A 325 3.89 -7.98 -7.62
CA TYR A 325 3.79 -7.61 -6.21
C TYR A 325 2.73 -8.39 -5.40
N PHE A 326 1.85 -9.16 -6.05
CA PHE A 326 0.85 -10.00 -5.39
C PHE A 326 1.06 -11.53 -5.54
N SER A 327 2.14 -11.98 -6.19
CA SER A 327 2.42 -13.43 -6.29
C SER A 327 3.21 -13.98 -5.10
N SER A 328 2.46 -14.47 -4.11
CA SER A 328 2.80 -15.49 -3.09
C SER A 328 3.64 -15.10 -1.84
N PRO A 329 3.18 -15.46 -0.63
CA PRO A 329 3.95 -15.32 0.62
C PRO A 329 4.80 -16.57 0.87
N ALA A 330 6.05 -16.59 0.41
CA ALA A 330 6.99 -17.64 0.78
C ALA A 330 8.44 -17.13 0.74
N SER A 331 8.91 -16.54 1.83
CA SER A 331 10.32 -16.61 2.28
C SER A 331 10.49 -15.85 3.59
N ALA A 332 10.27 -16.55 4.70
CA ALA A 332 10.69 -16.13 6.04
C ALA A 332 11.33 -17.32 6.76
N THR A 333 12.42 -17.84 6.21
CA THR A 333 13.42 -18.74 6.81
C THR A 333 14.64 -18.61 5.90
N THR A 334 15.84 -18.20 6.27
CA THR A 334 16.66 -18.62 7.41
C THR A 334 17.74 -17.55 7.66
N HIS A 335 17.98 -17.20 8.92
CA HIS A 335 19.30 -16.80 9.37
C HIS A 335 19.37 -17.16 10.84
N ASP A 336 19.82 -18.39 11.11
CA ASP A 336 20.25 -18.79 12.43
C ASP A 336 21.64 -19.41 12.31
N ASP A 337 22.52 -18.82 13.11
CA ASP A 337 23.69 -19.37 13.78
C ASP A 337 24.74 -20.17 13.00
N ALA A 338 25.87 -19.50 12.74
CA ALA A 338 27.17 -20.13 12.54
C ALA A 338 28.17 -19.55 13.54
N SER A 339 28.00 -19.88 14.82
CA SER A 339 29.04 -19.76 15.85
C SER A 339 29.31 -21.13 16.47
N ARG A 340 30.15 -21.94 15.80
CA ARG A 340 30.85 -23.05 16.44
C ARG A 340 32.35 -22.93 16.18
N VAL A 341 32.96 -22.27 17.15
CA VAL A 341 34.30 -22.43 17.70
C VAL A 341 35.00 -23.73 17.27
N THR A 342 36.16 -23.54 16.64
CA THR A 342 37.22 -24.53 16.47
C THR A 342 38.21 -24.47 17.64
N LEU A 343 38.65 -25.66 18.06
CA LEU A 343 39.85 -26.00 18.85
C LEU A 343 39.74 -26.01 20.38
N GLY A 344 39.94 -27.20 20.95
CA GLY A 344 40.33 -27.44 22.35
C GLY A 344 39.33 -28.24 23.15
#